data_AF-A0A969CXF7-F1
#
_entry.id   AF-A0A969CXF7-F1
#
_cell.length_a   1.000
_cell.length_b   1.000
_cell.length_c   1.000
_cell.angle_alpha   90.00
_cell.angle_beta   90.00
_cell.angle_gamma   90.00
#
_symmetry.space_group_name_H-M   'P 1'
#
loop_
_entity.id
_entity.type
_entity.pdbx_description
1 polymer ?
#
loop_
_entity_poly.entity_id
_entity_poly.type
_entity_poly.pdbx_seq_one_letter_code
_entity_poly.pdbx_strand_id
1 'polypeptide(L)'
;MSQNQSSNRAYSAAHFGLTLNDENSAASKDVGLFRSIEGGGIRADVMTYHHGGGFQRWRQLGKPKFEDIKLQVGMAMSQPFYKWIADFFAKKPVRKNGSIIAADFYYGERAVRDFNGAIIKELTFPALSGADKNAVYMGVAIAVEEIIFRKGSGAKMEPPKGFDNQKLWTAANFTFSIDGMGDACKRVTKVDSFTIKQNINEYYGGGFRVAVKTPTVVEFPNITFYVPEADAEPFYKRAKASVVEGALPADLQATLHTYDNAGKELFSVQMEHCDIVNVSADKSDASSEEIKQVKVELYTETMSFNYGG
;
A
#
# COMPACT_ATOMS: atom_id res chain seq x y z
N MET A 1 13.04 -49.61 1.03
CA MET A 1 11.75 -49.05 1.53
C MET A 1 12.05 -48.22 2.77
N SER A 2 12.04 -46.89 2.69
CA SER A 2 12.01 -46.01 3.85
C SER A 2 10.83 -45.08 3.66
N GLN A 3 9.81 -45.30 4.48
CA GLN A 3 8.49 -44.70 4.35
C GLN A 3 8.55 -43.22 4.71
N ASN A 4 8.19 -42.41 3.71
CA ASN A 4 7.26 -41.28 3.80
C ASN A 4 6.80 -40.91 5.22
N GLN A 5 7.61 -40.12 5.93
CA GLN A 5 7.18 -39.32 7.07
C GLN A 5 7.29 -37.84 6.70
N SER A 6 6.32 -37.32 5.96
CA SER A 6 6.06 -35.88 5.95
C SER A 6 5.45 -35.52 7.31
N SER A 7 6.30 -35.49 8.34
CA SER A 7 5.90 -35.14 9.70
C SER A 7 5.21 -33.78 9.69
N ASN A 8 4.05 -33.70 10.35
CA ASN A 8 3.21 -32.52 10.52
C ASN A 8 3.90 -31.50 11.44
N ARG A 9 5.10 -31.03 11.05
CA ARG A 9 5.92 -30.09 11.81
C ARG A 9 5.52 -28.67 11.46
N ALA A 10 5.57 -27.79 12.46
CA ALA A 10 5.52 -26.36 12.24
C ALA A 10 6.60 -25.97 11.20
N TYR A 11 6.27 -25.01 10.34
CA TYR A 11 7.18 -24.51 9.31
C TYR A 11 7.51 -23.05 9.59
N SER A 12 8.69 -22.62 9.18
CA SER A 12 9.04 -21.20 9.06
C SER A 12 8.90 -20.81 7.59
N ALA A 13 8.08 -19.80 7.32
CA ALA A 13 8.02 -19.19 6.00
C ALA A 13 9.20 -18.23 5.84
N ALA A 14 9.98 -18.40 4.78
CA ALA A 14 11.11 -17.53 4.46
C ALA A 14 10.81 -16.64 3.24
N HIS A 15 9.98 -17.13 2.32
CA HIS A 15 9.68 -16.45 1.06
C HIS A 15 8.18 -16.44 0.80
N PHE A 16 7.67 -15.34 0.24
CA PHE A 16 6.27 -15.19 -0.11
C PHE A 16 6.08 -14.74 -1.55
N GLY A 17 5.30 -15.50 -2.30
CA GLY A 17 4.92 -15.22 -3.68
C GLY A 17 3.47 -14.78 -3.81
N LEU A 18 3.23 -13.86 -4.75
CA LEU A 18 1.89 -13.50 -5.21
C LEU A 18 1.71 -13.99 -6.65
N THR A 19 0.60 -14.66 -6.91
CA THR A 19 0.13 -14.97 -8.26
C THR A 19 -1.20 -14.27 -8.49
N LEU A 20 -1.39 -13.70 -9.68
CA LEU A 20 -2.67 -13.15 -10.11
C LEU A 20 -3.11 -13.84 -11.38
N ASN A 21 -4.39 -14.17 -11.44
CA ASN A 21 -5.02 -14.69 -12.63
C ASN A 21 -5.34 -13.52 -13.55
N ASP A 22 -4.93 -13.64 -14.80
CA ASP A 22 -5.25 -12.66 -15.84
C ASP A 22 -6.65 -12.98 -16.39
N GLU A 23 -7.50 -11.97 -16.58
CA GLU A 23 -8.85 -12.19 -17.14
C GLU A 23 -8.78 -12.78 -18.57
N ASN A 24 -7.65 -12.57 -19.25
CA ASN A 24 -7.41 -12.99 -20.63
C ASN A 24 -6.50 -14.23 -20.76
N SER A 25 -6.12 -14.90 -19.67
CA SER A 25 -5.27 -16.09 -19.74
C SER A 25 -5.59 -17.09 -18.64
N ALA A 26 -5.81 -18.35 -19.03
CA ALA A 26 -6.06 -19.47 -18.11
C ALA A 26 -4.85 -19.84 -17.24
N ALA A 27 -3.68 -19.23 -17.47
CA ALA A 27 -2.48 -19.42 -16.66
C ALA A 27 -2.37 -18.33 -15.58
N SER A 28 -2.30 -18.76 -14.31
CA SER A 28 -1.84 -17.91 -13.21
C SER A 28 -0.44 -17.41 -13.52
N LYS A 29 -0.27 -16.09 -13.65
CA LYS A 29 1.06 -15.50 -13.85
C LYS A 29 1.68 -15.25 -12.48
N ASP A 30 2.92 -15.64 -12.30
CA ASP A 30 3.68 -15.26 -11.12
C ASP A 30 3.90 -13.75 -11.16
N VAL A 31 3.35 -13.08 -10.15
CA VAL A 31 3.28 -11.62 -10.10
C VAL A 31 4.45 -11.02 -9.33
N GLY A 32 5.08 -11.76 -8.43
CA GLY A 32 6.32 -11.35 -7.79
C GLY A 32 6.46 -11.84 -6.36
N LEU A 33 7.58 -11.46 -5.72
CA LEU A 33 7.82 -11.70 -4.30
C LEU A 33 7.54 -10.45 -3.48
N PHE A 34 7.10 -10.68 -2.26
CA PHE A 34 6.87 -9.62 -1.29
C PHE A 34 7.46 -10.00 0.07
N ARG A 35 7.62 -9.01 0.96
CA ARG A 35 8.37 -9.16 2.20
C ARG A 35 7.55 -9.84 3.29
N SER A 36 6.31 -9.41 3.46
CA SER A 36 5.45 -9.88 4.54
C SER A 36 3.98 -9.84 4.14
N ILE A 37 3.22 -10.73 4.77
CA ILE A 37 1.76 -10.81 4.69
C ILE A 37 1.17 -10.82 6.09
N GLU A 38 0.10 -10.06 6.27
CA GLU A 38 -0.75 -10.06 7.46
C GLU A 38 -2.21 -10.20 7.05
N GLY A 39 -3.05 -10.71 7.96
CA GLY A 39 -4.49 -10.83 7.76
C GLY A 39 -4.90 -12.00 6.87
N GLY A 40 -6.06 -11.85 6.23
CA GLY A 40 -6.71 -12.93 5.48
C GLY A 40 -7.39 -13.99 6.36
N GLY A 41 -7.69 -13.68 7.62
CA GLY A 41 -8.42 -14.57 8.52
C GLY A 41 -9.90 -14.73 8.16
N ILE A 42 -10.50 -15.80 8.68
CA ILE A 42 -11.95 -16.03 8.63
C ILE A 42 -12.51 -15.72 10.01
N ARG A 43 -13.44 -14.77 10.08
CA ARG A 43 -14.11 -14.33 11.30
C ARG A 43 -15.61 -14.48 11.16
N ALA A 44 -16.33 -14.67 12.25
CA ALA A 44 -17.77 -14.47 12.29
C ALA A 44 -18.14 -13.82 13.62
N ASP A 45 -19.09 -12.88 13.59
CA ASP A 45 -19.56 -12.21 14.80
C ASP A 45 -20.50 -13.13 15.58
N VAL A 46 -20.43 -13.11 16.91
CA VAL A 46 -21.30 -13.94 17.75
C VAL A 46 -22.54 -13.14 18.15
N MET A 47 -23.70 -13.56 17.68
CA MET A 47 -24.99 -12.98 18.06
C MET A 47 -25.50 -13.64 19.34
N THR A 48 -26.04 -12.83 20.26
CA THR A 48 -26.62 -13.31 21.53
C THR A 48 -28.12 -13.12 21.52
N TYR A 49 -28.86 -14.19 21.86
CA TYR A 49 -30.31 -14.16 22.03
C TYR A 49 -30.68 -14.42 23.49
N HIS A 50 -31.71 -13.73 23.95
CA HIS A 50 -32.35 -13.98 25.23
C HIS A 50 -33.74 -14.54 24.96
N HIS A 51 -34.04 -15.72 25.51
CA HIS A 51 -35.34 -16.37 25.36
C HIS A 51 -35.93 -16.63 26.76
N GLY A 52 -37.15 -16.16 27.00
CA GLY A 52 -37.86 -16.34 28.26
C GLY A 52 -37.36 -15.43 29.39
N GLY A 53 -37.75 -15.74 30.63
CA GLY A 53 -37.41 -14.95 31.83
C GLY A 53 -36.19 -15.43 32.61
N GLY A 54 -35.44 -16.41 32.10
CA GLY A 54 -34.23 -16.93 32.74
C GLY A 54 -32.97 -16.21 32.27
N PHE A 55 -31.93 -16.09 33.10
CA PHE A 55 -30.70 -15.36 32.80
C PHE A 55 -29.78 -15.98 31.73
N GLN A 56 -30.19 -17.09 31.11
CA GLN A 56 -29.39 -17.78 30.09
C GLN A 56 -29.36 -16.97 28.79
N ARG A 57 -28.17 -16.77 28.20
CA ARG A 57 -27.99 -16.19 26.87
C ARG A 57 -27.55 -17.26 25.89
N TRP A 58 -28.30 -17.42 24.81
CA TRP A 58 -27.97 -18.34 23.73
C TRP A 58 -27.07 -17.61 22.74
N ARG A 59 -26.05 -18.30 22.22
CA ARG A 59 -25.06 -17.72 21.31
C ARG A 59 -25.16 -18.42 19.96
N GLN A 60 -25.26 -17.65 18.88
CA GLN A 60 -25.26 -18.15 17.51
C GLN A 60 -24.15 -17.47 16.72
N LEU A 61 -23.48 -18.25 15.88
CA LEU A 61 -22.50 -17.70 14.95
C LEU A 61 -23.22 -16.92 13.84
N GLY A 62 -22.79 -15.69 13.63
CA GLY A 62 -23.25 -14.82 12.56
C GLY A 62 -22.68 -15.22 11.19
N LYS A 63 -22.84 -14.32 10.21
CA LYS A 63 -22.32 -14.53 8.86
C LYS A 63 -20.78 -14.52 8.86
N PRO A 64 -20.14 -15.34 8.01
CA PRO A 64 -18.69 -15.29 7.83
C PRO A 64 -18.26 -13.95 7.24
N LYS A 65 -17.12 -13.46 7.71
CA LYS A 65 -16.41 -12.27 7.27
C LYS A 65 -14.96 -12.65 6.98
N PHE A 66 -14.46 -12.20 5.84
CA PHE A 66 -13.06 -12.37 5.47
C PHE A 66 -12.30 -11.09 5.76
N GLU A 67 -11.23 -11.21 6.53
CA GLU A 67 -10.35 -10.09 6.85
C GLU A 67 -9.53 -9.69 5.62
N ASP A 68 -9.21 -8.41 5.54
CA ASP A 68 -8.35 -7.89 4.47
C ASP A 68 -6.95 -8.50 4.57
N ILE A 69 -6.29 -8.65 3.44
CA ILE A 69 -4.91 -9.13 3.35
C ILE A 69 -4.02 -7.90 3.18
N LYS A 70 -3.02 -7.74 4.06
CA LYS A 70 -2.03 -6.66 3.97
C LYS A 70 -0.70 -7.23 3.51
N LEU A 71 -0.14 -6.65 2.46
CA LEU A 71 1.12 -7.06 1.84
C LEU A 71 2.14 -5.92 1.95
N GLN A 72 3.39 -6.25 2.26
CA GLN A 72 4.51 -5.30 2.10
C GLN A 72 5.31 -5.66 0.85
N VAL A 73 5.16 -4.87 -0.20
CA VAL A 73 5.76 -5.10 -1.51
C VAL A 73 6.94 -4.15 -1.75
N GLY A 74 8.01 -4.67 -2.38
CA GLY A 74 9.12 -3.86 -2.87
C GLY A 74 9.00 -3.65 -4.39
N MET A 75 10.15 -3.44 -5.06
CA MET A 75 10.19 -3.30 -6.52
C MET A 75 10.33 -4.62 -7.30
N ALA A 76 10.16 -5.76 -6.63
CA ALA A 76 10.25 -7.10 -7.21
C ALA A 76 8.91 -7.63 -7.77
N MET A 77 7.96 -6.73 -8.04
CA MET A 77 6.66 -7.07 -8.61
C MET A 77 6.69 -6.93 -10.13
N SER A 78 5.81 -7.64 -10.81
CA SER A 78 5.67 -7.63 -12.27
C SER A 78 4.74 -6.51 -12.75
N GLN A 79 4.84 -6.17 -14.04
CA GLN A 79 4.05 -5.11 -14.67
C GLN A 79 2.52 -5.24 -14.46
N PRO A 80 1.89 -6.44 -14.48
CA PRO A 80 0.47 -6.59 -14.16
C PRO A 80 0.06 -6.05 -12.78
N PHE A 81 0.95 -6.14 -11.78
CA PHE A 81 0.69 -5.60 -10.45
C PHE A 81 0.69 -4.08 -10.44
N TYR A 82 1.70 -3.46 -11.05
CA TYR A 82 1.78 -2.01 -11.15
C TYR A 82 0.66 -1.42 -11.99
N LYS A 83 0.21 -2.15 -13.04
CA LYS A 83 -0.99 -1.79 -13.78
C LYS A 83 -2.24 -1.81 -12.90
N TRP A 84 -2.38 -2.81 -12.02
CA TRP A 84 -3.50 -2.85 -11.08
C TRP A 84 -3.49 -1.69 -10.09
N ILE A 85 -2.30 -1.27 -9.63
CA ILE A 85 -2.13 -0.03 -8.84
C ILE A 85 -2.52 1.19 -9.67
N ALA A 86 -2.04 1.32 -10.91
CA ALA A 86 -2.41 2.46 -11.77
C ALA A 86 -3.93 2.53 -12.03
N ASP A 87 -4.58 1.40 -12.25
CA ASP A 87 -6.04 1.31 -12.40
C ASP A 87 -6.78 1.75 -11.12
N PHE A 88 -6.22 1.45 -9.94
CA PHE A 88 -6.73 1.92 -8.65
C PHE A 88 -6.67 3.46 -8.54
N PHE A 89 -5.53 4.08 -8.89
CA PHE A 89 -5.42 5.55 -8.94
C PHE A 89 -6.38 6.16 -9.97
N ALA A 90 -6.58 5.50 -11.11
CA ALA A 90 -7.53 5.91 -12.15
C ALA A 90 -9.00 5.69 -11.77
N LYS A 91 -9.30 5.28 -10.53
CA LYS A 91 -10.66 5.01 -10.01
C LYS A 91 -11.39 3.93 -10.83
N LYS A 92 -10.65 3.00 -11.43
CA LYS A 92 -11.20 1.86 -12.18
C LYS A 92 -11.24 0.63 -11.27
N PRO A 93 -12.42 0.17 -10.83
CA PRO A 93 -12.51 -0.95 -9.91
C PRO A 93 -12.23 -2.27 -10.66
N VAL A 94 -10.99 -2.74 -10.60
CA VAL A 94 -10.58 -4.02 -11.18
C VAL A 94 -10.49 -5.07 -10.07
N ARG A 95 -11.27 -6.15 -10.21
CA ARG A 95 -11.18 -7.32 -9.33
C ARG A 95 -10.11 -8.28 -9.83
N LYS A 96 -9.35 -8.87 -8.91
CA LYS A 96 -8.35 -9.90 -9.23
C LYS A 96 -8.54 -11.13 -8.37
N ASN A 97 -8.30 -12.28 -8.98
CA ASN A 97 -8.24 -13.56 -8.31
C ASN A 97 -6.79 -14.01 -8.31
N GLY A 98 -6.39 -14.79 -7.32
CA GLY A 98 -4.99 -15.18 -7.22
C GLY A 98 -4.71 -16.04 -6.01
N SER A 99 -3.44 -16.31 -5.82
CA SER A 99 -2.97 -17.13 -4.71
C SER A 99 -1.74 -16.49 -4.07
N ILE A 100 -1.65 -16.68 -2.76
CA ILE A 100 -0.48 -16.28 -1.98
C ILE A 100 0.22 -17.55 -1.53
N ILE A 101 1.48 -17.67 -1.94
CA ILE A 101 2.29 -18.85 -1.69
C ILE A 101 3.31 -18.51 -0.61
N ALA A 102 3.30 -19.25 0.50
CA ALA A 102 4.32 -19.21 1.53
C ALA A 102 5.27 -20.39 1.33
N ALA A 103 6.54 -20.09 1.08
CA ALA A 103 7.60 -21.06 0.86
C ALA A 103 8.63 -21.06 2.00
N ASP A 104 9.28 -22.21 2.20
CA ASP A 104 10.39 -22.35 3.12
C ASP A 104 11.71 -21.80 2.56
N PHE A 105 12.80 -21.93 3.31
CA PHE A 105 14.14 -21.48 2.90
C PHE A 105 14.65 -22.11 1.60
N TYR A 106 14.16 -23.31 1.25
CA TYR A 106 14.53 -24.01 0.02
C TYR A 106 13.53 -23.79 -1.11
N TYR A 107 12.68 -22.76 -0.99
CA TYR A 107 11.58 -22.45 -1.92
C TYR A 107 10.53 -23.57 -2.01
N GLY A 108 10.46 -24.47 -1.04
CA GLY A 108 9.40 -25.48 -0.98
C GLY A 108 8.09 -24.86 -0.51
N GLU A 109 7.04 -24.97 -1.31
CA GLU A 109 5.69 -24.50 -0.99
C GLU A 109 5.16 -25.19 0.29
N ARG A 110 4.82 -24.40 1.32
CA ARG A 110 4.31 -24.91 2.61
C ARG A 110 2.84 -24.59 2.84
N ALA A 111 2.40 -23.41 2.40
CA ALA A 111 1.00 -23.01 2.51
C ALA A 111 0.60 -22.15 1.32
N VAL A 112 -0.65 -22.30 0.90
CA VAL A 112 -1.25 -21.50 -0.16
C VAL A 112 -2.55 -20.91 0.37
N ARG A 113 -2.76 -19.62 0.08
CA ARG A 113 -4.02 -18.91 0.35
C ARG A 113 -4.57 -18.45 -0.98
N ASP A 114 -5.60 -19.14 -1.47
CA ASP A 114 -6.30 -18.68 -2.67
C ASP A 114 -7.31 -17.62 -2.27
N PHE A 115 -7.35 -16.54 -3.02
CA PHE A 115 -8.30 -15.47 -2.82
C PHE A 115 -9.10 -15.20 -4.10
N ASN A 116 -10.36 -14.81 -3.91
CA ASN A 116 -11.28 -14.49 -4.99
C ASN A 116 -11.90 -13.10 -4.77
N GLY A 117 -12.12 -12.39 -5.87
CA GLY A 117 -12.76 -11.08 -5.88
C GLY A 117 -11.96 -10.00 -5.17
N ALA A 118 -10.62 -10.06 -5.18
CA ALA A 118 -9.79 -9.09 -4.48
C ALA A 118 -9.84 -7.70 -5.15
N ILE A 119 -10.01 -6.66 -4.34
CA ILE A 119 -9.87 -5.25 -4.73
C ILE A 119 -8.85 -4.56 -3.83
N ILE A 120 -8.09 -3.61 -4.36
CA ILE A 120 -7.17 -2.80 -3.55
C ILE A 120 -8.02 -1.86 -2.68
N LYS A 121 -7.90 -2.02 -1.36
CA LYS A 121 -8.57 -1.19 -0.37
C LYS A 121 -7.69 -0.02 0.07
N GLU A 122 -6.42 -0.27 0.34
CA GLU A 122 -5.51 0.76 0.81
C GLU A 122 -4.13 0.60 0.17
N LEU A 123 -3.52 1.72 -0.17
CA LEU A 123 -2.15 1.79 -0.65
C LEU A 123 -1.37 2.77 0.21
N THR A 124 -0.33 2.29 0.88
CA THR A 124 0.51 3.08 1.77
C THR A 124 1.90 3.21 1.18
N PHE A 125 2.31 4.44 0.92
CA PHE A 125 3.68 4.77 0.57
C PHE A 125 4.50 4.96 1.85
N PRO A 126 5.72 4.40 1.92
CA PRO A 126 6.61 4.58 3.05
C PRO A 126 7.08 6.04 3.12
N ALA A 127 7.53 6.46 4.30
CA ALA A 127 8.21 7.74 4.43
C ALA A 127 9.54 7.70 3.68
N LEU A 128 9.86 8.78 2.98
CA LEU A 128 11.09 8.96 2.23
C LEU A 128 11.92 10.04 2.92
N SER A 129 13.22 9.80 3.10
CA SER A 129 14.11 10.72 3.80
C SER A 129 15.53 10.60 3.25
N GLY A 130 16.14 11.73 2.90
CA GLY A 130 17.51 11.77 2.39
C GLY A 130 18.55 11.25 3.38
N ALA A 131 18.22 11.21 4.68
CA ALA A 131 19.07 10.65 5.71
C ALA A 131 18.97 9.12 5.83
N ASP A 132 17.90 8.50 5.32
CA ASP A 132 17.62 7.08 5.47
C ASP A 132 17.99 6.27 4.22
N LYS A 133 19.01 5.41 4.38
CA LYS A 133 19.52 4.54 3.30
C LYS A 133 18.90 3.14 3.32
N ASN A 134 17.93 2.89 4.19
CA ASN A 134 17.29 1.59 4.27
C ASN A 134 16.36 1.33 3.08
N ALA A 135 16.18 0.04 2.77
CA ALA A 135 15.21 -0.39 1.79
C ALA A 135 13.79 -0.15 2.32
N VAL A 136 12.94 0.44 1.48
CA VAL A 136 11.56 0.77 1.80
C VAL A 136 10.57 -0.10 1.03
N TYR A 137 9.36 -0.22 1.57
CA TYR A 137 8.33 -1.12 1.06
C TYR A 137 6.98 -0.39 1.04
N MET A 138 6.21 -0.62 -0.01
CA MET A 138 4.84 -0.15 -0.14
C MET A 138 3.91 -1.12 0.57
N GLY A 139 2.97 -0.59 1.35
CA GLY A 139 1.89 -1.38 1.96
C GLY A 139 0.71 -1.46 1.00
N VAL A 140 0.26 -2.67 0.66
CA VAL A 140 -0.95 -2.88 -0.15
C VAL A 140 -1.94 -3.70 0.66
N ALA A 141 -3.08 -3.11 1.02
CA ALA A 141 -4.20 -3.83 1.63
C ALA A 141 -5.22 -4.18 0.56
N ILE A 142 -5.51 -5.47 0.41
CA ILE A 142 -6.52 -5.98 -0.52
C ILE A 142 -7.70 -6.54 0.27
N ALA A 143 -8.91 -6.16 -0.14
CA ALA A 143 -10.14 -6.70 0.40
C ALA A 143 -10.64 -7.83 -0.49
N VAL A 144 -10.90 -8.97 0.11
CA VAL A 144 -11.26 -10.22 -0.56
C VAL A 144 -12.70 -10.63 -0.26
N GLU A 145 -13.34 -11.33 -1.19
CA GLU A 145 -14.67 -11.91 -0.99
C GLU A 145 -14.60 -13.34 -0.48
N GLU A 146 -13.56 -14.09 -0.84
CA GLU A 146 -13.35 -15.46 -0.39
C GLU A 146 -11.86 -15.74 -0.19
N ILE A 147 -11.52 -16.52 0.84
CA ILE A 147 -10.18 -17.06 1.06
C ILE A 147 -10.27 -18.56 1.34
N ILE A 148 -9.48 -19.34 0.63
CA ILE A 148 -9.32 -20.78 0.82
C ILE A 148 -7.88 -21.07 1.22
N PHE A 149 -7.72 -21.72 2.38
CA PHE A 149 -6.41 -22.17 2.86
C PHE A 149 -6.15 -23.58 2.36
N ARG A 150 -5.05 -23.76 1.63
CA ARG A 150 -4.55 -25.07 1.20
C ARG A 150 -3.17 -25.34 1.80
N LYS A 151 -2.95 -26.62 2.14
CA LYS A 151 -1.61 -27.10 2.49
C LYS A 151 -0.74 -27.05 1.24
N GLY A 152 0.49 -26.55 1.39
CA GLY A 152 1.42 -26.49 0.28
C GLY A 152 1.74 -27.87 -0.27
N SER A 153 1.85 -27.95 -1.59
CA SER A 153 2.15 -29.20 -2.30
C SER A 153 3.60 -29.69 -2.09
N GLY A 154 4.47 -28.83 -1.55
CA GLY A 154 5.92 -29.06 -1.50
C GLY A 154 6.60 -28.86 -2.86
N ALA A 155 5.87 -28.42 -3.89
CA ALA A 155 6.46 -27.99 -5.15
C ALA A 155 7.47 -26.87 -4.88
N LYS A 156 8.56 -26.87 -5.66
CA LYS A 156 9.49 -25.76 -5.64
C LYS A 156 8.80 -24.58 -6.29
N MET A 157 8.69 -23.49 -5.54
CA MET A 157 8.43 -22.20 -6.12
C MET A 157 9.63 -21.88 -7.02
N GLU A 158 9.37 -21.65 -8.30
CA GLU A 158 10.41 -21.14 -9.19
C GLU A 158 10.93 -19.84 -8.58
N PRO A 159 12.25 -19.71 -8.31
CA PRO A 159 12.80 -18.48 -7.78
C PRO A 159 12.50 -17.39 -8.81
N PRO A 160 11.61 -16.43 -8.50
CA PRO A 160 11.22 -15.45 -9.47
C PRO A 160 12.41 -14.54 -9.73
N LYS A 161 12.62 -14.22 -11.00
CA LYS A 161 13.67 -13.29 -11.43
C LYS A 161 13.45 -11.95 -10.70
N GLY A 162 14.48 -11.44 -10.02
CA GLY A 162 14.43 -10.10 -9.40
C GLY A 162 14.32 -10.06 -7.88
N PHE A 163 14.75 -11.08 -7.13
CA PHE A 163 14.89 -10.96 -5.66
C PHE A 163 15.83 -9.81 -5.27
N ASP A 164 16.90 -9.61 -6.04
CA ASP A 164 17.80 -8.46 -5.92
C ASP A 164 17.06 -7.13 -6.11
N ASN A 165 15.96 -7.15 -6.86
CA ASN A 165 15.17 -5.96 -7.17
C ASN A 165 14.29 -5.51 -6.00
N GLN A 166 14.04 -6.36 -5.01
CA GLN A 166 13.19 -6.02 -3.88
C GLN A 166 13.80 -4.90 -3.02
N LYS A 167 15.14 -4.84 -2.94
CA LYS A 167 15.90 -3.85 -2.18
C LYS A 167 16.38 -2.67 -3.01
N LEU A 168 15.98 -2.57 -4.29
CA LEU A 168 16.39 -1.45 -5.15
C LEU A 168 15.84 -0.11 -4.68
N TRP A 169 14.67 -0.13 -4.03
CA TRP A 169 14.03 1.08 -3.55
C TRP A 169 14.49 1.43 -2.14
N THR A 170 15.22 2.53 -2.02
CA THR A 170 15.72 3.08 -0.76
C THR A 170 15.02 4.40 -0.44
N ALA A 171 14.89 4.71 0.85
CA ALA A 171 14.22 5.95 1.30
C ALA A 171 14.87 7.25 0.79
N ALA A 172 16.18 7.27 0.57
CA ALA A 172 16.94 8.48 0.23
C ALA A 172 16.86 8.92 -1.24
N ASN A 173 16.52 8.03 -2.17
CA ASN A 173 16.62 8.30 -3.60
C ASN A 173 15.27 8.80 -4.15
N PHE A 174 14.95 10.06 -3.89
CA PHE A 174 13.73 10.68 -4.38
C PHE A 174 13.95 12.13 -4.80
N THR A 175 13.02 12.65 -5.59
CA THR A 175 12.92 14.07 -5.93
C THR A 175 11.46 14.47 -5.85
N PHE A 176 11.21 15.58 -5.19
CA PHE A 176 9.88 16.18 -5.08
C PHE A 176 9.90 17.54 -5.77
N SER A 177 8.90 17.84 -6.57
CA SER A 177 8.78 19.11 -7.29
C SER A 177 7.35 19.61 -7.24
N ILE A 178 7.19 20.93 -7.11
CA ILE A 178 5.91 21.63 -7.26
C ILE A 178 6.09 22.68 -8.36
N ASP A 179 5.13 22.75 -9.28
CA ASP A 179 5.12 23.72 -10.37
C ASP A 179 5.14 25.16 -9.83
N GLY A 180 6.01 25.98 -10.40
CA GLY A 180 6.24 27.36 -9.95
C GLY A 180 7.09 27.50 -8.68
N MET A 181 7.50 26.39 -8.03
CA MET A 181 8.35 26.41 -6.82
C MET A 181 9.53 25.43 -6.89
N GLY A 182 9.94 25.03 -8.10
CA GLY A 182 10.97 24.01 -8.32
C GLY A 182 12.30 24.27 -7.58
N ASP A 183 12.75 25.54 -7.51
CA ASP A 183 13.98 25.88 -6.78
C ASP A 183 13.88 25.62 -5.27
N ALA A 184 12.73 25.92 -4.67
CA ALA A 184 12.47 25.68 -3.25
C ALA A 184 12.30 24.19 -2.93
N CYS A 185 11.86 23.38 -3.91
CA CYS A 185 11.70 21.94 -3.76
C CYS A 185 13.03 21.14 -3.92
N LYS A 186 14.12 21.76 -4.42
CA LYS A 186 15.41 21.06 -4.64
C LYS A 186 16.00 20.42 -3.38
N ARG A 187 15.74 21.01 -2.22
CA ARG A 187 16.31 20.58 -0.93
C ARG A 187 15.28 19.94 -0.02
N VAL A 188 14.20 19.38 -0.57
CA VAL A 188 13.24 18.60 0.22
C VAL A 188 13.98 17.45 0.89
N THR A 189 13.94 17.42 2.22
CA THR A 189 14.73 16.49 3.04
C THR A 189 13.97 15.21 3.34
N LYS A 190 12.64 15.32 3.49
CA LYS A 190 11.75 14.23 3.88
C LYS A 190 10.36 14.42 3.28
N VAL A 191 9.74 13.31 2.90
CA VAL A 191 8.30 13.20 2.59
C VAL A 191 7.74 12.15 3.54
N ASP A 192 6.70 12.49 4.29
CA ASP A 192 6.08 11.56 5.24
C ASP A 192 5.33 10.44 4.52
N SER A 193 5.11 9.33 5.23
CA SER A 193 4.27 8.24 4.73
C SER A 193 2.84 8.73 4.52
N PHE A 194 2.24 8.35 3.40
CA PHE A 194 0.85 8.68 3.09
C PHE A 194 0.09 7.44 2.62
N THR A 195 -1.21 7.41 2.91
CA THR A 195 -2.06 6.27 2.59
C THR A 195 -3.28 6.73 1.80
N ILE A 196 -3.45 6.15 0.62
CA ILE A 196 -4.63 6.32 -0.23
C ILE A 196 -5.61 5.21 0.12
N LYS A 197 -6.87 5.57 0.38
CA LYS A 197 -7.90 4.64 0.83
C LYS A 197 -9.07 4.60 -0.14
N GLN A 198 -9.54 3.41 -0.42
CA GLN A 198 -10.81 3.18 -1.11
C GLN A 198 -11.82 2.64 -0.11
N ASN A 199 -12.92 3.35 0.02
CA ASN A 199 -14.04 2.87 0.82
C ASN A 199 -14.71 1.69 0.11
N ILE A 200 -15.07 0.67 0.89
CA ILE A 200 -15.68 -0.56 0.39
C ILE A 200 -16.99 -0.76 1.11
N ASN A 201 -18.08 -0.78 0.35
CA ASN A 201 -19.40 -1.10 0.86
C ASN A 201 -19.64 -2.60 0.75
N GLU A 202 -20.07 -3.21 1.86
CA GLU A 202 -20.47 -4.61 1.91
C GLU A 202 -21.97 -4.74 1.65
N TYR A 203 -22.33 -5.45 0.58
CA TYR A 203 -23.73 -5.73 0.25
C TYR A 203 -24.06 -7.20 0.48
N TYR A 204 -25.00 -7.45 1.39
CA TYR A 204 -25.55 -8.78 1.67
C TYR A 204 -26.88 -8.95 0.90
N GLY A 205 -26.80 -9.33 -0.37
CA GLY A 205 -27.97 -9.57 -1.22
C GLY A 205 -28.35 -11.05 -1.35
N GLY A 206 -29.65 -11.36 -1.43
CA GLY A 206 -30.15 -12.71 -1.72
C GLY A 206 -29.81 -13.76 -0.65
N GLY A 207 -29.91 -15.05 -1.01
CA GLY A 207 -29.57 -16.19 -0.13
C GLY A 207 -28.07 -16.40 0.12
N PHE A 208 -27.22 -15.45 -0.30
CA PHE A 208 -25.77 -15.54 -0.15
C PHE A 208 -25.33 -15.30 1.29
N ARG A 209 -24.37 -16.11 1.76
CA ARG A 209 -23.82 -16.02 3.12
C ARG A 209 -22.66 -15.04 3.25
N VAL A 210 -22.05 -14.68 2.13
CA VAL A 210 -20.89 -13.78 2.02
C VAL A 210 -21.33 -12.47 1.36
N ALA A 211 -20.80 -11.34 1.83
CA ALA A 211 -21.07 -10.04 1.20
C ALA A 211 -20.32 -9.87 -0.10
N VAL A 212 -20.98 -9.27 -1.08
CA VAL A 212 -20.32 -8.70 -2.26
C VAL A 212 -19.70 -7.37 -1.83
N LYS A 213 -18.41 -7.20 -2.11
CA LYS A 213 -17.66 -5.98 -1.76
C LYS A 213 -17.67 -5.03 -2.95
N THR A 214 -18.30 -3.88 -2.80
CA THR A 214 -18.41 -2.86 -3.85
C THR A 214 -17.53 -1.66 -3.51
N PRO A 215 -16.52 -1.33 -4.33
CA PRO A 215 -15.70 -0.14 -4.12
C PRO A 215 -16.50 1.13 -4.35
N THR A 216 -16.21 2.17 -3.56
CA THR A 216 -16.85 3.48 -3.67
C THR A 216 -15.81 4.57 -3.91
N VAL A 217 -15.74 5.57 -3.05
CA VAL A 217 -14.87 6.74 -3.20
C VAL A 217 -13.44 6.37 -2.84
N VAL A 218 -12.50 6.86 -3.66
CA VAL A 218 -11.06 6.86 -3.36
C VAL A 218 -10.73 8.20 -2.73
N GLU A 219 -10.18 8.17 -1.52
CA GLU A 219 -9.74 9.32 -0.75
C GLU A 219 -8.21 9.46 -0.89
N PHE A 220 -7.79 10.60 -1.41
CA PHE A 220 -6.38 10.99 -1.48
C PHE A 220 -6.01 11.80 -0.23
N PRO A 221 -4.93 11.43 0.49
CA PRO A 221 -4.49 12.14 1.67
C PRO A 221 -3.75 13.43 1.30
N ASN A 222 -3.62 14.34 2.26
CA ASN A 222 -2.65 15.43 2.16
C ASN A 222 -1.22 14.87 2.22
N ILE A 223 -0.32 15.46 1.45
CA ILE A 223 1.10 15.11 1.44
C ILE A 223 1.87 16.06 2.34
N THR A 224 2.63 15.51 3.26
CA THR A 224 3.51 16.28 4.14
C THR A 224 4.96 16.11 3.72
N PHE A 225 5.66 17.22 3.56
CA PHE A 225 7.09 17.22 3.24
C PHE A 225 7.83 18.30 4.04
N TYR A 226 9.16 18.16 4.08
CA TYR A 226 10.04 19.00 4.88
C TYR A 226 11.08 19.69 4.00
N VAL A 227 11.25 21.00 4.20
CA VAL A 227 12.25 21.83 3.51
C VAL A 227 13.08 22.61 4.52
N PRO A 228 14.34 22.95 4.22
CA PRO A 228 15.11 23.87 5.03
C PRO A 228 14.42 25.23 5.14
N GLU A 229 14.50 25.85 6.30
CA GLU A 229 13.89 27.17 6.56
C GLU A 229 14.32 28.24 5.54
N ALA A 230 15.55 28.16 5.03
CA ALA A 230 16.06 29.06 3.99
C ALA A 230 15.28 29.03 2.67
N ASP A 231 14.64 27.89 2.35
CA ASP A 231 13.82 27.72 1.14
C ASP A 231 12.32 27.84 1.41
N ALA A 232 11.93 28.12 2.66
CA ALA A 232 10.53 28.07 3.06
C ALA A 232 9.71 29.29 2.61
N GLU A 233 10.37 30.40 2.22
CA GLU A 233 9.72 31.68 1.91
C GLU A 233 8.61 31.57 0.85
N PRO A 234 8.78 30.86 -0.30
CA PRO A 234 7.73 30.72 -1.31
C PRO A 234 6.50 29.98 -0.77
N PHE A 235 6.70 28.97 0.07
CA PHE A 235 5.61 28.20 0.67
C PHE A 235 4.84 29.05 1.69
N TYR A 236 5.54 29.82 2.53
CA TYR A 236 4.90 30.77 3.46
C TYR A 236 4.09 31.83 2.71
N LYS A 237 4.64 32.40 1.64
CA LYS A 237 3.94 33.41 0.84
C LYS A 237 2.67 32.85 0.22
N ARG A 238 2.73 31.62 -0.32
CA ARG A 238 1.55 30.95 -0.87
C ARG A 238 0.52 30.63 0.20
N ALA A 239 0.94 30.05 1.32
CA ALA A 239 0.05 29.72 2.43
C ALA A 239 -0.63 30.96 3.01
N LYS A 240 0.09 32.09 3.11
CA LYS A 240 -0.49 33.37 3.52
C LYS A 240 -1.55 33.85 2.53
N ALA A 241 -1.26 33.79 1.23
CA ALA A 241 -2.20 34.19 0.19
C ALA A 241 -3.48 33.33 0.21
N SER A 242 -3.35 32.00 0.32
CA SER A 242 -4.52 31.10 0.33
C SER A 242 -5.28 31.12 1.66
N VAL A 243 -4.59 30.86 2.78
CA VAL A 243 -5.22 30.61 4.09
C VAL A 243 -5.64 31.90 4.79
N VAL A 244 -4.83 32.96 4.70
CA VAL A 244 -5.07 34.22 5.43
C VAL A 244 -5.80 35.23 4.57
N GLU A 245 -5.37 35.40 3.33
CA GLU A 245 -5.90 36.42 2.41
C GLU A 245 -7.08 35.90 1.56
N GLY A 246 -7.36 34.59 1.59
CA GLY A 246 -8.49 33.98 0.90
C GLY A 246 -8.36 33.97 -0.62
N ALA A 247 -7.14 33.99 -1.15
CA ALA A 247 -6.89 33.86 -2.57
C ALA A 247 -7.37 32.48 -3.08
N LEU A 248 -7.80 32.44 -4.34
CA LEU A 248 -8.23 31.20 -4.97
C LEU A 248 -7.11 30.13 -4.96
N PRO A 249 -7.47 28.83 -4.92
CA PRO A 249 -6.52 27.74 -5.09
C PRO A 249 -5.72 27.92 -6.37
N ALA A 250 -4.40 27.76 -6.29
CA ALA A 250 -3.48 28.01 -7.40
C ALA A 250 -3.46 26.87 -8.42
N ASP A 251 -4.18 25.78 -8.14
CA ASP A 251 -4.22 24.58 -8.99
C ASP A 251 -2.80 24.10 -9.33
N LEU A 252 -1.98 23.91 -8.30
CA LEU A 252 -0.58 23.52 -8.45
C LEU A 252 -0.49 22.04 -8.85
N GLN A 253 0.53 21.69 -9.62
CA GLN A 253 0.88 20.31 -9.89
C GLN A 253 2.15 19.96 -9.11
N ALA A 254 2.17 18.79 -8.50
CA ALA A 254 3.32 18.27 -7.79
C ALA A 254 3.69 16.89 -8.32
N THR A 255 4.97 16.56 -8.31
CA THR A 255 5.45 15.24 -8.72
C THR A 255 6.47 14.72 -7.73
N LEU A 256 6.32 13.45 -7.36
CA LEU A 256 7.26 12.68 -6.57
C LEU A 256 7.89 11.61 -7.46
N HIS A 257 9.18 11.75 -7.76
CA HIS A 257 9.97 10.73 -8.44
C HIS A 257 10.77 9.92 -7.42
N THR A 258 10.86 8.62 -7.66
CA THR A 258 11.73 7.73 -6.88
C THR A 258 12.70 7.03 -7.82
N TYR A 259 13.93 6.82 -7.35
CA TYR A 259 15.02 6.28 -8.14
C TYR A 259 15.66 5.07 -7.46
N ASP A 260 16.28 4.21 -8.26
CA ASP A 260 17.19 3.19 -7.75
C ASP A 260 18.56 3.80 -7.42
N ASN A 261 19.46 2.97 -6.87
CA ASN A 261 20.83 3.39 -6.57
C ASN A 261 21.67 3.75 -7.83
N ALA A 262 21.22 3.37 -9.02
CA ALA A 262 21.86 3.70 -10.30
C ALA A 262 21.28 4.97 -10.94
N GLY A 263 20.28 5.60 -10.33
CA GLY A 263 19.58 6.79 -10.85
C GLY A 263 18.50 6.47 -11.89
N LYS A 264 18.13 5.20 -12.09
CA LYS A 264 16.98 4.83 -12.91
C LYS A 264 15.70 5.09 -12.13
N GLU A 265 14.75 5.74 -12.79
CA GLU A 265 13.42 5.97 -12.23
C GLU A 265 12.69 4.64 -11.97
N LEU A 266 12.17 4.49 -10.75
CA LEU A 266 11.39 3.34 -10.31
C LEU A 266 9.90 3.56 -10.60
N PHE A 267 9.38 4.67 -10.10
CA PHE A 267 8.03 5.14 -10.35
C PHE A 267 7.91 6.63 -10.02
N SER A 268 6.89 7.26 -10.58
CA SER A 268 6.46 8.62 -10.24
C SER A 268 5.03 8.63 -9.75
N VAL A 269 4.75 9.45 -8.74
CA VAL A 269 3.39 9.85 -8.35
C VAL A 269 3.19 11.30 -8.77
N GLN A 270 2.25 11.54 -9.66
CA GLN A 270 1.83 12.90 -10.02
C GLN A 270 0.61 13.26 -9.20
N MET A 271 0.55 14.52 -8.80
CA MET A 271 -0.45 15.10 -7.93
C MET A 271 -0.96 16.36 -8.62
N GLU A 272 -2.28 16.45 -8.76
CA GLU A 272 -2.94 17.54 -9.49
C GLU A 272 -3.92 18.25 -8.55
N HIS A 273 -4.26 19.49 -8.92
CA HIS A 273 -5.14 20.36 -8.13
C HIS A 273 -4.65 20.54 -6.69
N CYS A 274 -3.35 20.81 -6.55
CA CYS A 274 -2.71 20.94 -5.26
C CYS A 274 -2.75 22.37 -4.73
N ASP A 275 -2.78 22.51 -3.40
CA ASP A 275 -2.52 23.79 -2.72
C ASP A 275 -1.92 23.59 -1.34
N ILE A 276 -1.27 24.62 -0.80
CA ILE A 276 -0.63 24.56 0.51
C ILE A 276 -1.65 24.94 1.58
N VAL A 277 -1.86 24.04 2.54
CA VAL A 277 -2.83 24.20 3.62
C VAL A 277 -2.17 24.63 4.93
N ASN A 278 -0.93 24.18 5.15
CA ASN A 278 -0.22 24.45 6.39
C ASN A 278 1.28 24.55 6.14
N VAL A 279 1.91 25.49 6.84
CA VAL A 279 3.36 25.66 6.86
C VAL A 279 3.75 25.95 8.30
N SER A 280 4.48 25.03 8.93
CA SER A 280 4.89 25.14 10.33
C SER A 280 6.38 24.88 10.49
N ALA A 281 7.06 25.75 11.23
CA ALA A 281 8.46 25.54 11.57
C ALA A 281 8.57 24.40 12.59
N ASP A 282 9.56 23.53 12.42
CA ASP A 282 9.83 22.48 13.40
C ASP A 282 10.35 23.07 14.71
N LYS A 283 10.22 22.30 15.80
CA LYS A 283 10.67 22.76 17.12
C LYS A 283 12.16 23.12 17.08
N SER A 284 12.46 24.37 17.44
CA SER A 284 13.83 24.83 17.59
C SER A 284 14.33 24.64 19.02
N ASP A 285 15.35 23.79 19.18
CA ASP A 285 16.16 23.73 20.40
C ASP A 285 17.45 24.52 20.18
N ALA A 286 17.88 25.30 21.18
CA ALA A 286 19.14 26.04 21.16
C ALA A 286 20.36 25.10 21.31
N SER A 287 20.12 23.88 21.78
CA SER A 287 21.16 22.87 22.01
C SER A 287 21.43 21.99 20.79
N SER A 288 20.65 22.11 19.71
CA SER A 288 20.80 21.29 18.50
C SER A 288 21.40 22.08 17.32
N GLU A 289 22.45 21.52 16.72
CA GLU A 289 23.11 22.02 15.51
C GLU A 289 22.42 21.53 14.21
N GLU A 290 21.23 20.93 14.32
CA GLU A 290 20.48 20.40 13.18
C GLU A 290 19.92 21.53 12.30
N ILE A 291 19.91 21.28 10.98
CA ILE A 291 19.32 22.21 9.99
C ILE A 291 17.85 22.39 10.31
N LYS A 292 17.43 23.63 10.56
CA LYS A 292 16.02 23.95 10.84
C LYS A 292 15.16 23.62 9.62
N GLN A 293 14.16 22.77 9.86
CA GLN A 293 13.21 22.35 8.85
C GLN A 293 11.87 23.07 9.04
N VAL A 294 11.14 23.20 7.95
CA VAL A 294 9.77 23.66 7.90
C VAL A 294 8.93 22.53 7.32
N LYS A 295 7.90 22.16 8.04
CA LYS A 295 6.88 21.19 7.63
C LYS A 295 5.86 21.90 6.75
N VAL A 296 5.64 21.37 5.55
CA VAL A 296 4.65 21.86 4.59
C VAL A 296 3.63 20.76 4.35
N GLU A 297 2.34 21.09 4.48
CA GLU A 297 1.23 20.19 4.19
C GLU A 297 0.55 20.66 2.89
N LEU A 298 0.64 19.79 1.87
CA LEU A 298 0.07 19.95 0.55
C LEU A 298 -1.25 19.19 0.46
N TYR A 299 -2.32 19.89 0.14
CA TYR A 299 -3.59 19.31 -0.25
C TYR A 299 -3.53 18.83 -1.70
N THR A 300 -4.27 17.77 -2.00
CA THR A 300 -4.30 17.10 -3.32
C THR A 300 -5.69 16.54 -3.60
N GLU A 301 -6.26 16.84 -4.77
CA GLU A 301 -7.57 16.29 -5.17
C GLU A 301 -7.46 15.00 -5.97
N THR A 302 -6.45 14.90 -6.82
CA THR A 302 -6.21 13.74 -7.69
C THR A 302 -4.73 13.36 -7.70
N MET A 303 -4.49 12.06 -7.83
CA MET A 303 -3.16 11.51 -8.01
C MET A 303 -3.15 10.51 -9.16
N SER A 304 -2.01 10.39 -9.83
CA SER A 304 -1.75 9.34 -10.82
C SER A 304 -0.44 8.63 -10.50
N PHE A 305 -0.37 7.35 -10.85
CA PHE A 305 0.79 6.50 -10.62
C PHE A 305 1.35 6.02 -11.96
N ASN A 306 2.61 6.34 -12.23
CA ASN A 306 3.33 5.86 -13.42
C ASN A 306 4.53 5.02 -13.00
N TYR A 307 4.63 3.83 -13.56
CA TYR A 307 5.76 2.92 -13.33
C TYR A 307 6.87 3.20 -14.36
N GLY A 308 8.11 3.35 -13.90
CA GLY A 308 9.28 3.70 -14.72
C GLY A 308 10.01 2.50 -15.37
N GLY A 309 9.44 1.29 -15.29
CA GLY A 309 10.06 0.05 -15.77
C GLY A 309 9.67 -0.36 -17.18
#